data_AF-A0A8S1KDB7-F1
#
_entry.id   AF-A0A8S1KDB7-F1
#
_cell.length_a   1.000
_cell.length_b   1.000
_cell.length_c   1.000
_cell.angle_alpha   90.00
_cell.angle_beta   90.00
_cell.angle_gamma   90.00
#
_symmetry.space_group_name_H-M   'P 1'
#
loop_
_entity.id
_entity.type
_entity.pdbx_description
1 polymer ?
#
loop_
_entity_poly.entity_id
_entity_poly.type
_entity_poly.pdbx_seq_one_letter_code
_entity_poly.pdbx_strand_id
1 'polypeptide(L)'
;MSIFLGLIVHDQVPRDRYIRALTEIEQLMYVHKEELVIQNSDNILKFKIQNSVFWLPKNPIYLNTIYYRITGNDDLQQAIELIWDCLCILKENFPSKLELYQENIDEFNLKEWENELLRRQLNNLNNRQSNDPLTKDEIEDIFAILNIAQQLQNVKGQEICLNLLNQVQPFFLQTLSQSYLDQLEYIAKGQHKIIANSLLNKIIKVTANNNNQITQRPNNHDQELINLIRQNPRYEQQLSNSSVIFQMKETNEIDRICFYLDYTLCKNQILLKSIKPTIQTIIDKYYDGQYGLDQSELTKYCVFHTLLGQTALNIQQFDNTTIQKIFVIFEEGILNWIQSLVQMSHKQIYTLFPSTLLQIYSNQQFQLQLKSHKSNIFSMICNKMGMTANNKSDQQKIYQNIDEIKCISPLLAQFLEQLM
;
A
#
# COMPACT_ATOMS: atom_id res chain seq x y z
N MET A 1 41.89 -0.51 -13.79
CA MET A 1 40.68 -0.23 -12.98
C MET A 1 39.44 -0.56 -13.82
N SER A 2 38.34 -1.00 -13.23
CA SER A 2 37.08 -1.23 -13.96
C SER A 2 35.98 -0.40 -13.30
N ILE A 3 35.30 0.41 -14.10
CA ILE A 3 34.17 1.25 -13.66
C ILE A 3 32.90 0.52 -14.05
N PHE A 4 31.93 0.48 -13.15
CA PHE A 4 30.60 -0.05 -13.45
C PHE A 4 29.60 1.08 -13.43
N LEU A 5 28.85 1.21 -14.51
CA LEU A 5 27.68 2.08 -14.61
C LEU A 5 26.47 1.22 -14.93
N GLY A 6 25.29 1.58 -14.46
CA GLY A 6 24.13 0.75 -14.73
C GLY A 6 22.81 1.41 -14.42
N LEU A 7 21.78 0.64 -14.73
CA LEU A 7 20.39 0.98 -14.50
C LEU A 7 19.76 -0.17 -13.71
N ILE A 8 19.20 0.12 -12.55
CA ILE A 8 18.35 -0.80 -11.80
C ILE A 8 16.90 -0.49 -12.16
N VAL A 9 16.15 -1.53 -12.55
CA VAL A 9 14.73 -1.40 -12.93
C VAL A 9 13.88 -1.91 -11.78
N HIS A 10 13.10 -1.01 -11.18
CA HIS A 10 12.21 -1.31 -10.06
C HIS A 10 10.79 -1.70 -10.51
N ASP A 11 10.34 -1.17 -11.65
CA ASP A 11 8.99 -1.43 -12.18
C ASP A 11 8.94 -1.26 -13.72
N GLN A 12 7.84 -1.70 -14.34
CA GLN A 12 7.62 -1.61 -15.78
C GLN A 12 7.53 -0.16 -16.26
N VAL A 13 8.36 0.17 -17.25
CA VAL A 13 8.39 1.49 -17.88
C VAL A 13 7.33 1.61 -19.00
N PRO A 14 6.54 2.70 -19.04
CA PRO A 14 5.56 2.93 -20.10
C PRO A 14 6.17 3.00 -21.49
N ARG A 15 5.60 2.25 -22.44
CA ARG A 15 6.15 2.09 -23.79
C ARG A 15 6.34 3.40 -24.55
N ASP A 16 5.33 4.27 -24.55
CA ASP A 16 5.39 5.51 -25.35
C ASP A 16 6.40 6.52 -24.79
N ARG A 17 6.59 6.56 -23.47
CA ARG A 17 7.67 7.33 -22.84
C ARG A 17 9.03 6.72 -23.14
N TYR A 18 9.12 5.39 -23.13
CA TYR A 18 10.39 4.70 -23.35
C TYR A 18 10.89 4.89 -24.77
N ILE A 19 9.99 4.83 -25.76
CA ILE A 19 10.32 5.12 -27.16
C ILE A 19 10.84 6.56 -27.31
N ARG A 20 10.24 7.55 -26.63
CA ARG A 20 10.73 8.94 -26.65
C ARG A 20 12.13 9.07 -26.07
N ALA A 21 12.39 8.44 -24.92
CA ALA A 21 13.72 8.41 -24.31
C ALA A 21 14.76 7.73 -25.22
N LEU A 22 14.38 6.63 -25.89
CA LEU A 22 15.25 5.98 -26.86
C LEU A 22 15.58 6.89 -28.05
N THR A 23 14.59 7.63 -28.57
CA THR A 23 14.83 8.59 -29.67
C THR A 23 15.83 9.68 -29.26
N GLU A 24 15.76 10.16 -28.01
CA GLU A 24 16.72 11.13 -27.47
C GLU A 24 18.13 10.55 -27.35
N ILE A 25 18.25 9.30 -26.90
CA ILE A 25 19.53 8.57 -26.88
C ILE A 25 20.07 8.37 -28.31
N GLU A 26 19.22 8.02 -29.27
CA GLU A 26 19.61 7.90 -30.68
C GLU A 26 20.12 9.23 -31.26
N GLN A 27 19.50 10.36 -30.89
CA GLN A 27 19.96 11.69 -31.27
C GLN A 27 21.33 12.01 -30.65
N LEU A 28 21.52 11.70 -29.36
CA LEU A 28 22.81 11.86 -28.69
C LEU A 28 23.90 11.02 -29.37
N MET A 29 23.61 9.75 -29.68
CA MET A 29 24.51 8.88 -30.43
C MET A 29 24.85 9.44 -31.81
N TYR A 30 23.89 10.08 -32.49
CA TYR A 30 24.12 10.68 -33.80
C TYR A 30 25.07 11.89 -33.73
N VAL A 31 24.99 12.69 -32.67
CA VAL A 31 25.92 13.82 -32.42
C VAL A 31 27.35 13.30 -32.24
N HIS A 32 27.52 12.19 -31.53
CA HIS A 32 28.82 11.57 -31.26
C HIS A 32 29.25 10.51 -32.29
N LYS A 33 28.61 10.43 -33.46
CA LYS A 33 28.79 9.33 -34.43
C LYS A 33 30.24 9.08 -34.87
N GLU A 34 31.10 10.09 -34.84
CA GLU A 34 32.51 9.97 -35.24
C GLU A 34 33.36 9.23 -34.21
N GLU A 35 32.87 9.17 -32.97
CA GLU A 35 33.53 8.57 -31.80
C GLU A 35 33.01 7.15 -31.52
N LEU A 36 31.93 6.74 -32.22
CA LEU A 36 31.16 5.54 -31.94
C LEU A 36 31.19 4.53 -33.07
N VAL A 37 31.31 3.25 -32.70
CA VAL A 37 30.96 2.14 -33.58
C VAL A 37 29.52 1.73 -33.29
N ILE A 38 28.59 2.23 -34.11
CA ILE A 38 27.15 1.91 -34.00
C ILE A 38 26.92 0.47 -34.48
N GLN A 39 26.28 -0.35 -33.64
CA GLN A 39 25.98 -1.76 -33.89
C GLN A 39 24.47 -2.05 -33.76
N ASN A 40 23.64 -1.09 -34.15
CA ASN A 40 22.19 -1.19 -34.01
C ASN A 40 21.63 -2.40 -34.73
N SER A 41 20.70 -3.09 -34.07
CA SER A 41 19.92 -4.19 -34.61
C SER A 41 18.42 -3.88 -34.53
N ASP A 42 17.59 -4.74 -35.11
CA ASP A 42 16.13 -4.56 -35.11
C ASP A 42 15.54 -4.47 -33.70
N ASN A 43 16.14 -5.17 -32.73
CA ASN A 43 15.61 -5.29 -31.37
C ASN A 43 16.45 -4.58 -30.31
N ILE A 44 17.68 -4.16 -30.63
CA ILE A 44 18.62 -3.60 -29.66
C ILE A 44 19.27 -2.35 -30.25
N LEU A 45 19.20 -1.26 -29.49
CA LEU A 45 20.03 -0.07 -29.68
C LEU A 45 21.41 -0.37 -29.08
N LYS A 46 22.48 -0.30 -29.85
CA LYS A 46 23.82 -0.72 -29.41
C LYS A 46 24.90 0.14 -30.04
N PHE A 47 25.84 0.59 -29.22
CA PHE A 47 27.07 1.20 -29.69
C PHE A 47 28.27 0.73 -28.88
N LYS A 48 29.45 0.89 -29.48
CA LYS A 48 30.73 0.67 -28.83
C LYS A 48 31.52 1.97 -28.86
N ILE A 49 32.02 2.37 -27.70
CA ILE A 49 32.95 3.48 -27.51
C ILE A 49 34.21 2.92 -26.88
N GLN A 50 35.36 3.09 -27.53
CA GLN A 50 36.61 2.43 -27.16
C GLN A 50 36.43 0.90 -26.96
N ASN A 51 36.68 0.36 -25.76
CA ASN A 51 36.48 -1.05 -25.41
C ASN A 51 35.14 -1.33 -24.71
N SER A 52 34.31 -0.31 -24.50
CA SER A 52 33.06 -0.39 -23.75
C SER A 52 31.87 -0.54 -24.70
N VAL A 53 30.93 -1.41 -24.34
CA VAL A 53 29.73 -1.68 -25.14
C VAL A 53 28.50 -1.26 -24.36
N PHE A 54 27.74 -0.35 -24.94
CA PHE A 54 26.43 0.05 -24.45
C PHE A 54 25.33 -0.60 -25.28
N TRP A 55 24.26 -1.06 -24.63
CA TRP A 55 23.12 -1.63 -25.32
C TRP A 55 21.83 -1.45 -24.54
N LEU A 56 20.73 -1.15 -25.24
CA LEU A 56 19.38 -1.10 -24.69
C LEU A 56 18.40 -1.86 -25.58
N PRO A 57 17.44 -2.61 -25.00
CA PRO A 57 16.38 -3.22 -25.79
C PRO A 57 15.45 -2.15 -26.35
N LYS A 58 15.06 -2.23 -27.62
CA LYS A 58 14.10 -1.29 -28.22
C LYS A 58 12.67 -1.47 -27.69
N ASN A 59 12.36 -2.65 -27.16
CA ASN A 59 11.08 -2.94 -26.51
C ASN A 59 11.25 -2.92 -24.98
N PRO A 60 10.50 -2.06 -24.25
CA PRO A 60 10.64 -1.90 -22.80
C PRO A 60 10.32 -3.17 -22.01
N ILE A 61 9.57 -4.12 -22.57
CA ILE A 61 9.26 -5.40 -21.90
C ILE A 61 10.54 -6.20 -21.61
N TYR A 62 11.60 -5.98 -22.39
CA TYR A 62 12.89 -6.63 -22.19
C TYR A 62 13.88 -5.77 -21.39
N LEU A 63 13.47 -4.58 -20.95
CA LEU A 63 14.31 -3.72 -20.11
C LEU A 63 14.34 -4.31 -18.69
N ASN A 64 15.46 -4.95 -18.36
CA ASN A 64 15.78 -5.41 -17.02
C ASN A 64 16.90 -4.55 -16.44
N THR A 65 17.28 -4.82 -15.19
CA THR A 65 18.50 -4.26 -14.60
C THR A 65 19.72 -4.61 -15.45
N ILE A 66 20.49 -3.59 -15.86
CA ILE A 66 21.64 -3.73 -16.77
C ILE A 66 22.84 -3.00 -16.18
N TYR A 67 24.01 -3.64 -16.26
CA TYR A 67 25.29 -3.08 -15.86
C TYR A 67 26.26 -3.08 -17.04
N TYR A 68 26.95 -1.96 -17.21
CA TYR A 68 28.01 -1.76 -18.18
C TYR A 68 29.34 -1.71 -17.46
N ARG A 69 30.24 -2.61 -17.87
CA ARG A 69 31.62 -2.59 -17.43
C ARG A 69 32.44 -1.74 -18.40
N ILE A 70 33.04 -0.69 -17.89
CA ILE A 70 33.92 0.21 -18.63
C ILE A 70 35.37 -0.13 -18.26
N THR A 71 36.17 -0.47 -19.27
CA THR A 71 37.58 -0.86 -19.10
C THR A 71 38.46 -0.21 -20.16
N GLY A 72 39.57 0.41 -19.77
CA GLY A 72 40.51 1.06 -20.71
C GLY A 72 41.72 1.66 -20.00
N ASN A 73 42.62 2.25 -20.80
CA ASN A 73 43.80 3.00 -20.36
C ASN A 73 43.54 4.50 -20.48
N ASP A 74 44.09 5.30 -19.55
CA ASP A 74 44.28 6.76 -19.42
C ASP A 74 43.28 7.79 -20.00
N ASP A 75 42.22 7.41 -20.72
CA ASP A 75 41.24 8.33 -21.32
C ASP A 75 39.82 7.71 -21.34
N LEU A 76 39.32 7.30 -20.17
CA LEU A 76 37.98 6.70 -20.02
C LEU A 76 36.86 7.73 -19.87
N GLN A 77 37.21 9.01 -19.66
CA GLN A 77 36.26 10.05 -19.28
C GLN A 77 35.12 10.19 -20.29
N GLN A 78 35.45 10.27 -21.57
CA GLN A 78 34.46 10.42 -22.64
C GLN A 78 33.49 9.22 -22.73
N ALA A 79 33.98 8.00 -22.53
CA ALA A 79 33.15 6.80 -22.53
C ALA A 79 32.19 6.77 -21.32
N ILE A 80 32.68 7.21 -20.17
CA ILE A 80 31.90 7.30 -18.93
C ILE A 80 30.82 8.37 -19.09
N GLU A 81 31.19 9.58 -19.50
CA GLU A 81 30.28 10.71 -19.67
C GLU A 81 29.15 10.38 -20.64
N LEU A 82 29.48 9.81 -21.81
CA LEU A 82 28.45 9.47 -22.80
C LEU A 82 27.51 8.34 -22.32
N ILE A 83 28.05 7.28 -21.71
CA ILE A 83 27.21 6.20 -21.16
C ILE A 83 26.35 6.73 -20.02
N TRP A 84 26.91 7.60 -19.18
CA TRP A 84 26.21 8.21 -18.06
C TRP A 84 25.10 9.15 -18.53
N ASP A 85 25.32 9.96 -19.57
CA ASP A 85 24.27 10.80 -20.16
C ASP A 85 23.15 9.95 -20.76
N CYS A 86 23.47 8.83 -21.43
CA CYS A 86 22.44 7.88 -21.90
C CYS A 86 21.59 7.34 -20.74
N LEU A 87 22.23 7.00 -19.63
CA LEU A 87 21.54 6.52 -18.43
C LEU A 87 20.73 7.65 -17.75
N CYS A 88 21.25 8.88 -17.74
CA CYS A 88 20.56 10.06 -17.23
C CYS A 88 19.29 10.34 -18.01
N ILE A 89 19.29 10.23 -19.35
CA ILE A 89 18.08 10.38 -20.17
C ILE A 89 16.99 9.40 -19.72
N LEU A 90 17.35 8.14 -19.44
CA LEU A 90 16.39 7.17 -18.91
C LEU A 90 15.89 7.55 -17.51
N LYS A 91 16.80 7.91 -16.58
CA LYS A 91 16.42 8.29 -15.20
C LYS A 91 15.61 9.59 -15.14
N GLU A 92 15.87 10.52 -16.04
CA GLU A 92 15.11 11.75 -16.24
C GLU A 92 13.68 11.44 -16.68
N ASN A 93 13.54 10.48 -17.60
CA ASN A 93 12.24 10.05 -18.12
C ASN A 93 11.51 9.06 -17.21
N PHE A 94 12.16 8.42 -16.23
CA PHE A 94 11.54 7.49 -15.29
C PHE A 94 12.06 7.62 -13.84
N PRO A 95 11.87 8.77 -13.18
CA PRO A 95 12.39 9.03 -11.84
C PRO A 95 12.00 7.99 -10.78
N SER A 96 10.78 7.47 -10.83
CA SER A 96 10.26 6.51 -9.83
C SER A 96 10.59 5.04 -10.14
N LYS A 97 10.84 4.70 -11.41
CA LYS A 97 10.93 3.31 -11.87
C LYS A 97 12.36 2.82 -12.10
N LEU A 98 13.30 3.75 -12.28
CA LEU A 98 14.70 3.45 -12.58
C LEU A 98 15.60 4.05 -11.51
N GLU A 99 16.72 3.39 -11.23
CA GLU A 99 17.79 3.90 -10.36
C GLU A 99 19.13 3.79 -11.07
N LEU A 100 19.99 4.79 -10.88
CA LEU A 100 21.33 4.79 -11.46
C LEU A 100 22.27 4.04 -10.54
N TYR A 101 23.04 3.12 -11.12
CA TYR A 101 24.07 2.38 -10.41
C TYR A 101 25.44 2.85 -10.85
N GLN A 102 26.36 2.99 -9.89
CA GLN A 102 27.75 3.33 -10.14
C GLN A 102 28.67 2.65 -9.14
N GLU A 103 29.84 2.22 -9.60
CA GLU A 103 30.90 1.65 -8.78
C GLU A 103 32.27 2.10 -9.31
N ASN A 104 33.20 2.42 -8.39
CA ASN A 104 34.58 2.81 -8.68
C ASN A 104 34.74 4.10 -9.52
N ILE A 105 33.86 5.08 -9.32
CA ILE A 105 33.82 6.34 -10.10
C ILE A 105 34.27 7.57 -9.29
N ASP A 106 34.89 7.36 -8.12
CA ASP A 106 35.24 8.42 -7.15
C ASP A 106 36.18 9.52 -7.71
N GLU A 107 36.87 9.24 -8.81
CA GLU A 107 37.75 10.19 -9.52
C GLU A 107 36.98 11.16 -10.45
N PHE A 108 35.66 10.97 -10.64
CA PHE A 108 34.80 11.80 -11.50
C PHE A 108 33.80 12.61 -10.66
N ASN A 109 33.43 13.81 -11.12
CA ASN A 109 32.70 14.80 -10.32
C ASN A 109 31.18 14.50 -10.17
N LEU A 110 30.85 13.45 -9.42
CA LEU A 110 29.48 12.93 -9.24
C LEU A 110 28.45 13.94 -8.72
N LYS A 111 28.86 14.88 -7.87
CA LYS A 111 27.94 15.86 -7.27
C LYS A 111 27.36 16.85 -8.27
N GLU A 112 28.11 17.17 -9.33
CA GLU A 112 27.58 18.03 -10.40
C GLU A 112 26.53 17.29 -11.21
N TRP A 113 26.69 15.97 -11.39
CA TRP A 113 25.77 15.15 -12.17
C TRP A 113 24.42 14.93 -11.47
N GLU A 114 24.39 14.75 -10.14
CA GLU A 114 23.13 14.65 -9.39
C GLU A 114 22.32 15.95 -9.43
N ASN A 115 22.99 17.10 -9.33
CA ASN A 115 22.35 18.41 -9.43
C ASN A 115 21.84 18.68 -10.85
N GLU A 116 22.60 18.30 -11.87
CA GLU A 116 22.22 18.42 -13.27
C GLU A 116 21.03 17.51 -13.61
N LEU A 117 21.03 16.27 -13.13
CA LEU A 117 19.90 15.35 -13.30
C LEU A 117 18.62 15.91 -12.66
N LEU A 118 18.71 16.45 -11.43
CA LEU A 118 17.57 17.10 -10.80
C LEU A 118 17.12 18.33 -11.62
N ARG A 119 18.05 19.14 -12.15
CA ARG A 119 17.71 20.28 -13.01
C ARG A 119 16.96 19.84 -14.27
N ARG A 120 17.41 18.78 -14.96
CA ARG A 120 16.75 18.22 -16.14
C ARG A 120 15.34 17.70 -15.80
N GLN A 121 15.20 16.93 -14.72
CA GLN A 121 13.91 16.45 -14.22
C GLN A 121 12.93 17.60 -13.92
N LEU A 122 13.40 18.65 -13.22
CA LEU A 122 12.58 19.83 -12.93
C LEU A 122 12.18 20.62 -14.19
N ASN A 123 13.06 20.69 -15.18
CA ASN A 123 12.73 21.31 -16.46
C ASN A 123 11.63 20.54 -17.19
N ASN A 124 11.66 19.20 -17.18
CA ASN A 124 10.60 18.39 -17.77
C ASN A 124 9.26 18.58 -17.06
N LEU A 125 9.27 18.68 -15.72
CA LEU A 125 8.08 19.00 -14.95
C LEU A 125 7.53 20.40 -15.29
N ASN A 126 8.38 21.40 -15.41
CA ASN A 126 7.98 22.78 -15.75
C ASN A 126 7.52 22.95 -17.20
N ASN A 127 8.13 22.21 -18.14
CA ASN A 127 7.81 22.27 -19.57
C ASN A 127 6.58 21.44 -19.94
N ARG A 128 5.86 20.87 -18.96
CA ARG A 128 4.57 20.23 -19.18
C ARG A 128 3.57 21.27 -19.70
N GLN A 129 3.42 21.35 -21.01
CA GLN A 129 2.58 22.33 -21.71
C GLN A 129 1.06 22.08 -21.59
N SER A 130 0.65 20.99 -20.94
CA SER A 130 -0.75 20.55 -20.91
C SER A 130 -1.42 20.80 -19.56
N ASN A 131 -2.60 21.43 -19.57
CA ASN A 131 -3.56 21.43 -18.46
C ASN A 131 -4.17 20.02 -18.18
N ASP A 132 -3.67 18.99 -18.86
CA ASP A 132 -4.15 17.62 -18.72
C ASP A 132 -3.91 17.09 -17.29
N PRO A 133 -4.85 16.31 -16.74
CA PRO A 133 -4.69 15.72 -15.42
C PRO A 133 -3.45 14.81 -15.38
N LEU A 134 -2.73 14.82 -14.26
CA LEU A 134 -1.58 13.95 -14.02
C LEU A 134 -2.03 12.48 -13.94
N THR A 135 -1.31 11.61 -14.63
CA THR A 135 -1.44 10.15 -14.54
C THR A 135 -0.79 9.63 -13.26
N LYS A 136 -1.13 8.40 -12.85
CA LYS A 136 -0.55 7.76 -11.67
C LYS A 136 0.98 7.69 -11.72
N ASP A 137 1.52 7.29 -12.86
CA ASP A 137 2.98 7.20 -13.08
C ASP A 137 3.66 8.58 -12.96
N GLU A 138 3.05 9.64 -13.49
CA GLU A 138 3.59 11.00 -13.35
C GLU A 138 3.56 11.47 -11.88
N ILE A 139 2.56 11.07 -11.10
CA ILE A 139 2.48 11.41 -9.68
C ILE A 139 3.61 10.72 -8.90
N GLU A 140 3.83 9.42 -9.15
CA GLU A 140 4.93 8.65 -8.54
C GLU A 140 6.29 9.26 -8.92
N ASP A 141 6.47 9.68 -10.17
CA ASP A 141 7.66 10.39 -10.63
C ASP A 141 7.87 11.74 -9.91
N ILE A 142 6.81 12.54 -9.73
CA ILE A 142 6.89 13.82 -9.00
C ILE A 142 7.30 13.59 -7.54
N PHE A 143 6.79 12.54 -6.88
CA PHE A 143 7.23 12.20 -5.52
C PHE A 143 8.69 11.75 -5.46
N ALA A 144 9.14 10.97 -6.44
CA ALA A 144 10.55 10.59 -6.54
C ALA A 144 11.46 11.81 -6.72
N ILE A 145 11.09 12.76 -7.59
CA ILE A 145 11.82 14.02 -7.78
C ILE A 145 11.77 14.87 -6.50
N LEU A 146 10.63 14.93 -5.82
CA LEU A 146 10.49 15.64 -4.54
C LEU A 146 11.45 15.10 -3.49
N ASN A 147 11.66 13.78 -3.44
CA ASN A 147 12.59 13.16 -2.50
C ASN A 147 14.04 13.55 -2.80
N ILE A 148 14.43 13.52 -4.06
CA ILE A 148 15.75 13.98 -4.50
C ILE A 148 15.95 15.46 -4.17
N ALA A 149 14.97 16.32 -4.49
CA ALA A 149 15.00 17.74 -4.18
C ALA A 149 15.08 18.02 -2.67
N GLN A 150 14.48 17.15 -1.85
CA GLN A 150 14.59 17.23 -0.39
C GLN A 150 15.99 16.84 0.10
N GLN A 151 16.54 15.72 -0.38
CA GLN A 151 17.89 15.26 -0.03
C GLN A 151 18.97 16.28 -0.40
N LEU A 152 18.83 16.91 -1.57
CA LEU A 152 19.73 17.96 -2.06
C LEU A 152 19.41 19.36 -1.52
N GLN A 153 18.42 19.49 -0.62
CA GLN A 153 17.97 20.78 -0.05
C GLN A 153 17.58 21.83 -1.11
N ASN A 154 17.10 21.39 -2.27
CA ASN A 154 16.66 22.24 -3.38
C ASN A 154 15.23 22.74 -3.15
N VAL A 155 15.12 23.90 -2.49
CA VAL A 155 13.86 24.57 -2.14
C VAL A 155 12.98 24.84 -3.37
N LYS A 156 13.56 25.34 -4.46
CA LYS A 156 12.79 25.62 -5.70
C LYS A 156 12.21 24.34 -6.32
N GLY A 157 12.99 23.25 -6.31
CA GLY A 157 12.54 21.95 -6.80
C GLY A 157 11.38 21.38 -5.97
N GLN A 158 11.45 21.52 -4.65
CA GLN A 158 10.37 21.14 -3.74
C GLN A 158 9.08 21.92 -4.04
N GLU A 159 9.19 23.24 -4.23
CA GLU A 159 8.04 24.09 -4.57
C GLU A 159 7.36 23.68 -5.88
N ILE A 160 8.14 23.44 -6.94
CA ILE A 160 7.62 23.00 -8.25
C ILE A 160 6.82 21.69 -8.08
N CYS A 161 7.41 20.71 -7.41
CA CYS A 161 6.79 19.41 -7.19
C CYS A 161 5.50 19.55 -6.37
N LEU A 162 5.53 20.30 -5.27
CA LEU A 162 4.35 20.51 -4.42
C LEU A 162 3.23 21.25 -5.14
N ASN A 163 3.54 22.20 -6.01
CA ASN A 163 2.55 22.91 -6.82
C ASN A 163 1.87 21.98 -7.82
N LEU A 164 2.62 21.12 -8.50
CA LEU A 164 2.06 20.10 -9.40
C LEU A 164 1.22 19.09 -8.64
N LEU A 165 1.68 18.60 -7.48
CA LEU A 165 0.93 17.68 -6.64
C LEU A 165 -0.39 18.30 -6.14
N ASN A 166 -0.42 19.61 -5.87
CA ASN A 166 -1.66 20.31 -5.51
C ASN A 166 -2.69 20.37 -6.66
N GLN A 167 -2.26 20.20 -7.91
CA GLN A 167 -3.14 20.14 -9.08
C GLN A 167 -3.72 18.73 -9.32
N VAL A 168 -3.16 17.70 -8.66
CA VAL A 168 -3.61 16.31 -8.82
C VAL A 168 -5.07 16.15 -8.43
N GLN A 169 -5.80 15.37 -9.23
CA GLN A 169 -7.20 15.07 -8.97
C GLN A 169 -7.36 14.29 -7.66
N PRO A 170 -8.36 14.62 -6.82
CA PRO A 170 -8.64 13.96 -5.55
C PRO A 170 -8.52 12.43 -5.53
N PHE A 171 -9.03 11.77 -6.57
CA PHE A 171 -9.04 10.30 -6.66
C PHE A 171 -7.64 9.67 -6.53
N PHE A 172 -6.62 10.25 -7.18
CA PHE A 172 -5.25 9.72 -7.12
C PHE A 172 -4.55 9.99 -5.78
N LEU A 173 -5.01 11.00 -5.04
CA LEU A 173 -4.51 11.33 -3.71
C LEU A 173 -5.00 10.33 -2.65
N GLN A 174 -6.02 9.53 -2.95
CA GLN A 174 -6.54 8.47 -2.06
C GLN A 174 -5.66 7.22 -2.04
N THR A 175 -4.85 7.02 -3.08
CA THR A 175 -4.03 5.81 -3.28
C THR A 175 -2.55 6.04 -2.96
N LEU A 176 -2.20 7.16 -2.32
CA LEU A 176 -0.82 7.47 -1.96
C LEU A 176 -0.32 6.52 -0.87
N SER A 177 0.94 6.09 -0.99
CA SER A 177 1.59 5.27 0.04
C SER A 177 1.89 6.11 1.28
N GLN A 178 2.04 5.45 2.43
CA GLN A 178 2.42 6.10 3.68
C GLN A 178 3.76 6.83 3.58
N SER A 179 4.72 6.30 2.81
CA SER A 179 6.02 6.94 2.60
C SER A 179 5.89 8.33 1.97
N TYR A 180 4.94 8.53 1.06
CA TYR A 180 4.68 9.84 0.46
C TYR A 180 4.00 10.79 1.44
N LEU A 181 3.13 10.28 2.33
CA LEU A 181 2.50 11.09 3.39
C LEU A 181 3.54 11.54 4.42
N ASP A 182 4.40 10.64 4.88
CA ASP A 182 5.47 10.95 5.83
C ASP A 182 6.43 12.01 5.26
N GLN A 183 6.74 11.91 3.97
CA GLN A 183 7.53 12.89 3.25
C GLN A 183 6.85 14.27 3.23
N LEU A 184 5.55 14.33 2.94
CA LEU A 184 4.78 15.58 2.96
C LEU A 184 4.67 16.18 4.36
N GLU A 185 4.49 15.36 5.40
CA GLU A 185 4.46 15.81 6.80
C GLU A 185 5.80 16.38 7.25
N TYR A 186 6.91 15.77 6.79
CA TYR A 186 8.25 16.30 7.04
C TYR A 186 8.41 17.68 6.39
N ILE A 187 8.06 17.81 5.09
CA ILE A 187 8.17 19.08 4.37
C ILE A 187 7.21 20.14 4.95
N ALA A 188 6.04 19.73 5.45
CA ALA A 188 5.08 20.59 6.11
C ALA A 188 5.58 21.20 7.43
N LYS A 189 6.63 20.63 8.03
CA LYS A 189 7.33 21.22 9.20
C LYS A 189 8.44 22.20 8.81
N GLY A 190 8.80 22.25 7.52
CA GLY A 190 9.88 23.06 6.97
C GLY A 190 9.42 24.33 6.24
N GLN A 191 10.20 24.74 5.23
CA GLN A 191 10.05 26.02 4.53
C GLN A 191 8.77 26.10 3.67
N HIS A 192 8.29 24.98 3.12
CA HIS A 192 7.08 24.93 2.28
C HIS A 192 5.81 24.57 3.06
N LYS A 193 5.76 24.90 4.35
CA LYS A 193 4.67 24.61 5.28
C LYS A 193 3.28 24.90 4.69
N ILE A 194 3.10 26.04 4.03
CA ILE A 194 1.78 26.47 3.52
C ILE A 194 1.30 25.54 2.39
N ILE A 195 2.16 25.30 1.39
CA ILE A 195 1.82 24.52 0.19
C ILE A 195 1.67 23.03 0.54
N ALA A 196 2.55 22.50 1.40
CA ALA A 196 2.48 21.12 1.87
C ALA A 196 1.25 20.88 2.76
N ASN A 197 0.91 21.80 3.68
CA ASN A 197 -0.32 21.68 4.47
C ASN A 197 -1.59 21.85 3.63
N SER A 198 -1.57 22.65 2.55
CA SER A 198 -2.66 22.70 1.59
C SER A 198 -2.92 21.34 0.96
N LEU A 199 -1.85 20.67 0.51
CA LEU A 199 -1.94 19.33 -0.07
C LEU A 199 -2.39 18.29 0.96
N LEU A 200 -1.81 18.29 2.16
CA LEU A 200 -2.23 17.40 3.26
C LEU A 200 -3.70 17.62 3.62
N ASN A 201 -4.16 18.86 3.70
CA ASN A 201 -5.57 19.17 3.94
C ASN A 201 -6.47 18.73 2.79
N LYS A 202 -5.99 18.80 1.54
CA LYS A 202 -6.70 18.26 0.37
C LYS A 202 -6.81 16.74 0.48
N ILE A 203 -5.73 16.04 0.82
CA ILE A 203 -5.71 14.59 1.06
C ILE A 203 -6.66 14.22 2.22
N ILE A 204 -6.63 14.95 3.32
CA ILE A 204 -7.49 14.74 4.50
C ILE A 204 -8.97 14.98 4.14
N LYS A 205 -9.30 16.03 3.39
CA LYS A 205 -10.69 16.30 2.97
C LYS A 205 -11.22 15.24 2.03
N VAL A 206 -10.37 14.75 1.13
CA VAL A 206 -10.73 13.73 0.15
C VAL A 206 -10.87 12.35 0.79
N THR A 207 -10.03 12.04 1.79
CA THR A 207 -10.19 10.84 2.63
C THR A 207 -11.38 10.97 3.60
N ALA A 208 -11.71 12.18 4.06
CA ALA A 208 -12.87 12.43 4.92
C ALA A 208 -14.22 12.40 4.18
N ASN A 209 -14.31 12.88 2.93
CA ASN A 209 -15.56 12.88 2.16
C ASN A 209 -16.03 11.47 1.73
N ASN A 210 -15.12 10.50 1.65
CA ASN A 210 -15.48 9.08 1.49
C ASN A 210 -15.92 8.41 2.81
N ASN A 211 -15.69 9.05 3.97
CA ASN A 211 -16.06 8.52 5.29
C ASN A 211 -17.49 8.92 5.73
N ASN A 212 -18.31 9.52 4.86
CA ASN A 212 -19.75 9.68 5.12
C ASN A 212 -20.56 8.38 4.96
N GLN A 213 -19.91 7.25 4.68
CA GLN A 213 -20.43 5.93 5.00
C GLN A 213 -19.69 5.37 6.21
N ILE A 214 -20.16 5.77 7.41
CA ILE A 214 -19.92 5.16 8.73
C ILE A 214 -18.68 4.25 8.80
N THR A 215 -17.51 4.86 8.89
CA THR A 215 -16.29 4.24 9.41
C THR A 215 -15.71 5.19 10.46
N GLN A 216 -15.98 4.89 11.73
CA GLN A 216 -15.26 5.50 12.84
C GLN A 216 -13.76 5.24 12.62
N ARG A 217 -12.94 6.30 12.72
CA ARG A 217 -11.48 6.17 12.62
C ARG A 217 -11.00 5.16 13.69
N PRO A 218 -10.05 4.27 13.35
CA PRO A 218 -9.41 3.41 14.34
C PRO A 218 -8.75 4.27 15.43
N ASN A 219 -8.84 3.86 16.69
CA ASN A 219 -8.07 4.50 17.77
C ASN A 219 -6.56 4.25 17.55
N ASN A 220 -5.68 5.03 18.20
CA ASN A 220 -4.21 4.86 18.09
C ASN A 220 -3.75 3.41 18.35
N HIS A 221 -4.43 2.69 19.25
CA HIS A 221 -4.11 1.30 19.57
C HIS A 221 -4.47 0.31 18.45
N ASP A 222 -5.55 0.61 17.70
CA ASP A 222 -5.95 -0.18 16.53
C ASP A 222 -4.90 -0.04 15.42
N GLN A 223 -4.32 1.16 15.27
CA GLN A 223 -3.22 1.39 14.35
C GLN A 223 -1.93 0.67 14.79
N GLU A 224 -1.61 0.63 16.08
CA GLU A 224 -0.44 -0.10 16.59
C GLU A 224 -0.51 -1.61 16.30
N LEU A 225 -1.67 -2.25 16.52
CA LEU A 225 -1.85 -3.68 16.23
C LEU A 225 -1.82 -3.98 14.74
N ILE A 226 -2.43 -3.13 13.91
CA ILE A 226 -2.34 -3.24 12.44
C ILE A 226 -0.91 -3.00 11.96
N ASN A 227 -0.18 -2.05 12.57
CA ASN A 227 1.22 -1.80 12.27
C ASN A 227 2.11 -2.97 12.68
N LEU A 228 1.81 -3.66 13.79
CA LEU A 228 2.50 -4.88 14.20
C LEU A 228 2.42 -5.98 13.11
N ILE A 229 1.26 -6.13 12.48
CA ILE A 229 1.07 -7.05 11.34
C ILE A 229 1.90 -6.59 10.14
N ARG A 230 1.83 -5.28 9.79
CA ARG A 230 2.46 -4.71 8.59
C ARG A 230 3.98 -4.60 8.67
N GLN A 231 4.53 -4.50 9.87
CA GLN A 231 5.97 -4.36 10.13
C GLN A 231 6.66 -5.71 10.39
N ASN A 232 5.94 -6.83 10.39
CA ASN A 232 6.55 -8.13 10.66
C ASN A 232 7.47 -8.54 9.48
N PRO A 233 8.80 -8.54 9.68
CA PRO A 233 9.77 -8.73 8.60
C PRO A 233 9.78 -10.16 8.04
N ARG A 234 9.06 -11.10 8.68
CA ARG A 234 8.96 -12.50 8.25
C ARG A 234 8.04 -12.71 7.04
N TYR A 235 7.19 -11.75 6.71
CA TYR A 235 6.21 -11.88 5.63
C TYR A 235 6.64 -10.99 4.46
N GLU A 236 7.41 -11.56 3.52
CA GLU A 236 7.84 -10.88 2.30
C GLU A 236 6.64 -10.36 1.48
N GLN A 237 6.80 -9.16 0.89
CA GLN A 237 5.85 -8.67 -0.13
C GLN A 237 5.92 -9.58 -1.35
N GLN A 238 4.86 -10.35 -1.56
CA GLN A 238 4.85 -11.37 -2.61
C GLN A 238 4.61 -10.76 -3.99
N LEU A 239 5.34 -11.28 -4.98
CA LEU A 239 5.45 -10.76 -6.34
C LEU A 239 4.22 -11.03 -7.23
N SER A 240 3.29 -11.88 -6.82
CA SER A 240 2.10 -12.21 -7.62
C SER A 240 0.85 -12.56 -6.81
N ASN A 241 -0.32 -12.27 -7.38
CA ASN A 241 -1.63 -12.64 -6.83
C ASN A 241 -1.77 -14.15 -6.59
N SER A 242 -1.21 -14.97 -7.48
CA SER A 242 -1.23 -16.43 -7.38
C SER A 242 -0.44 -16.92 -6.16
N SER A 243 0.70 -16.29 -5.89
CA SER A 243 1.52 -16.59 -4.71
C SER A 243 0.78 -16.22 -3.42
N VAL A 244 0.14 -15.04 -3.38
CA VAL A 244 -0.69 -14.63 -2.24
C VAL A 244 -1.83 -15.63 -2.00
N ILE A 245 -2.56 -16.02 -3.04
CA ILE A 245 -3.65 -17.01 -2.94
C ILE A 245 -3.13 -18.35 -2.39
N PHE A 246 -2.01 -18.83 -2.91
CA PHE A 246 -1.40 -20.09 -2.45
C PHE A 246 -1.03 -20.00 -0.97
N GLN A 247 -0.33 -18.95 -0.55
CA GLN A 247 0.08 -18.79 0.85
C GLN A 247 -1.12 -18.64 1.80
N MET A 248 -2.16 -17.92 1.39
CA MET A 248 -3.41 -17.82 2.14
C MET A 248 -4.11 -19.17 2.30
N LYS A 249 -4.02 -20.07 1.32
CA LYS A 249 -4.62 -21.41 1.42
C LYS A 249 -3.79 -22.34 2.28
N GLU A 250 -2.47 -22.34 2.11
CA GLU A 250 -1.61 -23.36 2.70
C GLU A 250 -1.18 -23.04 4.13
N THR A 251 -1.05 -21.77 4.50
CA THR A 251 -0.60 -21.40 5.85
C THR A 251 -1.58 -21.88 6.93
N ASN A 252 -1.02 -22.23 8.09
CA ASN A 252 -1.76 -22.50 9.33
C ASN A 252 -1.42 -21.46 10.42
N GLU A 253 -0.77 -20.35 10.05
CA GLU A 253 -0.48 -19.25 10.96
C GLU A 253 -1.53 -18.14 10.79
N ILE A 254 -2.31 -17.88 11.85
CA ILE A 254 -3.37 -16.85 11.83
C ILE A 254 -2.81 -15.44 11.57
N ASP A 255 -1.63 -15.15 12.10
CA ASP A 255 -0.96 -13.85 11.91
C ASP A 255 -0.62 -13.59 10.43
N ARG A 256 -0.21 -14.65 9.74
CA ARG A 256 0.09 -14.61 8.32
C ARG A 256 -1.17 -14.46 7.46
N ILE A 257 -2.28 -15.07 7.87
CA ILE A 257 -3.59 -14.83 7.24
C ILE A 257 -4.02 -13.37 7.43
N CYS A 258 -3.93 -12.84 8.64
CA CYS A 258 -4.24 -11.43 8.93
C CYS A 258 -3.42 -10.49 8.04
N PHE A 259 -2.13 -10.75 7.87
CA PHE A 259 -1.28 -9.99 6.94
C PHE A 259 -1.82 -9.99 5.50
N TYR A 260 -2.17 -11.16 4.96
CA TYR A 260 -2.67 -11.24 3.58
C TYR A 260 -4.09 -10.69 3.40
N LEU A 261 -4.95 -10.79 4.42
CA LEU A 261 -6.27 -10.15 4.41
C LEU A 261 -6.13 -8.63 4.41
N ASP A 262 -5.28 -8.05 5.27
CA ASP A 262 -4.97 -6.61 5.27
C ASP A 262 -4.36 -6.16 3.94
N TYR A 263 -3.40 -6.92 3.40
CA TYR A 263 -2.82 -6.66 2.09
C TYR A 263 -3.89 -6.64 0.99
N THR A 264 -4.82 -7.61 1.00
CA THR A 264 -5.85 -7.69 -0.05
C THR A 264 -6.89 -6.57 0.08
N LEU A 265 -7.28 -6.22 1.31
CA LEU A 265 -8.23 -5.13 1.58
C LEU A 265 -7.65 -3.75 1.26
N CYS A 266 -6.40 -3.50 1.65
CA CYS A 266 -5.81 -2.16 1.60
C CYS A 266 -4.93 -1.91 0.37
N LYS A 267 -4.24 -2.93 -0.15
CA LYS A 267 -3.23 -2.76 -1.21
C LYS A 267 -3.62 -3.40 -2.54
N ASN A 268 -4.51 -4.40 -2.56
CA ASN A 268 -4.83 -5.16 -3.77
C ASN A 268 -6.32 -5.51 -3.92
N GLN A 269 -7.15 -4.48 -4.11
CA GLN A 269 -8.61 -4.65 -4.29
C GLN A 269 -8.99 -5.46 -5.54
N ILE A 270 -8.10 -5.61 -6.52
CA ILE A 270 -8.33 -6.45 -7.71
C ILE A 270 -8.40 -7.92 -7.29
N LEU A 271 -7.52 -8.33 -6.38
CA LEU A 271 -7.48 -9.69 -5.83
C LEU A 271 -8.75 -10.03 -5.03
N LEU A 272 -9.36 -9.04 -4.38
CA LEU A 272 -10.60 -9.19 -3.60
C LEU A 272 -11.74 -9.86 -4.39
N LYS A 273 -11.81 -9.61 -5.71
CA LYS A 273 -12.85 -10.17 -6.60
C LYS A 273 -12.64 -11.65 -6.91
N SER A 274 -11.41 -12.17 -6.79
CA SER A 274 -11.06 -13.55 -7.17
C SER A 274 -10.72 -14.46 -5.99
N ILE A 275 -10.58 -13.92 -4.77
CA ILE A 275 -10.20 -14.70 -3.58
C ILE A 275 -11.35 -15.44 -2.89
N LYS A 276 -12.59 -15.37 -3.38
CA LYS A 276 -13.74 -16.02 -2.72
C LYS A 276 -13.48 -17.49 -2.32
N PRO A 277 -12.95 -18.37 -3.20
CA PRO A 277 -12.65 -19.76 -2.81
C PRO A 277 -11.57 -19.86 -1.72
N THR A 278 -10.60 -18.94 -1.75
CA THR A 278 -9.54 -18.84 -0.73
C THR A 278 -10.10 -18.43 0.62
N ILE A 279 -11.01 -17.46 0.64
CA ILE A 279 -11.69 -17.03 1.87
C ILE A 279 -12.53 -18.17 2.46
N GLN A 280 -13.24 -18.94 1.62
CA GLN A 280 -13.96 -20.12 2.10
C GLN A 280 -13.00 -21.14 2.74
N THR A 281 -11.83 -21.37 2.13
CA THR A 281 -10.79 -22.24 2.69
C THR A 281 -10.30 -21.72 4.05
N ILE A 282 -10.11 -20.41 4.19
CA ILE A 282 -9.69 -19.80 5.46
C ILE A 282 -10.77 -19.98 6.53
N ILE A 283 -12.04 -19.77 6.18
CA ILE A 283 -13.18 -19.96 7.10
C ILE A 283 -13.25 -21.42 7.55
N ASP A 284 -13.09 -22.38 6.63
CA ASP A 284 -13.10 -23.81 6.95
C ASP A 284 -11.94 -24.17 7.88
N LYS A 285 -10.71 -23.73 7.55
CA LYS A 285 -9.54 -23.97 8.40
C LYS A 285 -9.70 -23.40 9.81
N TYR A 286 -10.27 -22.21 9.95
CA TYR A 286 -10.51 -21.60 11.25
C TYR A 286 -11.58 -22.36 12.03
N TYR A 287 -12.71 -22.67 11.37
CA TYR A 287 -13.80 -23.43 11.97
C TYR A 287 -13.35 -24.82 12.45
N ASP A 288 -12.45 -25.47 11.71
CA ASP A 288 -11.88 -26.78 12.05
C ASP A 288 -10.73 -26.69 13.07
N GLY A 289 -10.36 -25.49 13.52
CA GLY A 289 -9.28 -25.27 14.51
C GLY A 289 -7.86 -25.47 13.98
N GLN A 290 -7.66 -25.45 12.65
CA GLN A 290 -6.36 -25.75 12.02
C GLN A 290 -5.31 -24.64 12.22
N TYR A 291 -5.72 -23.42 12.57
CA TYR A 291 -4.81 -22.31 12.88
C TYR A 291 -4.21 -22.38 14.29
N GLY A 292 -4.56 -23.42 15.07
CA GLY A 292 -4.21 -23.53 16.49
C GLY A 292 -5.15 -22.71 17.38
N LEU A 293 -5.44 -23.24 18.57
CA LEU A 293 -6.29 -22.60 19.58
C LEU A 293 -5.50 -21.67 20.52
N ASP A 294 -4.22 -21.45 20.24
CA ASP A 294 -3.38 -20.57 21.04
C ASP A 294 -3.83 -19.13 20.81
N GLN A 295 -4.08 -18.40 21.90
CA GLN A 295 -4.62 -17.04 21.95
C GLN A 295 -3.66 -16.04 21.29
N SER A 296 -3.53 -16.06 19.95
CA SER A 296 -2.84 -15.02 19.20
C SER A 296 -3.49 -13.70 19.61
N GLU A 297 -2.67 -12.69 19.89
CA GLU A 297 -3.14 -11.35 20.23
C GLU A 297 -4.11 -10.82 19.16
N LEU A 298 -3.97 -11.24 17.91
CA LEU A 298 -4.86 -10.85 16.82
C LEU A 298 -6.27 -11.45 16.92
N THR A 299 -6.41 -12.63 17.51
CA THR A 299 -7.73 -13.24 17.78
C THR A 299 -8.34 -12.66 19.05
N LYS A 300 -7.52 -12.48 20.10
CA LYS A 300 -7.89 -11.86 21.38
C LYS A 300 -8.38 -10.42 21.23
N TYR A 301 -7.72 -9.63 20.39
CA TYR A 301 -8.09 -8.25 20.11
C TYR A 301 -9.00 -8.09 18.88
N CYS A 302 -9.58 -9.20 18.39
CA CYS A 302 -10.56 -9.20 17.30
C CYS A 302 -10.05 -8.66 15.94
N VAL A 303 -8.74 -8.57 15.73
CA VAL A 303 -8.13 -8.10 14.48
C VAL A 303 -8.46 -9.04 13.33
N PHE A 304 -8.29 -10.35 13.52
CA PHE A 304 -8.66 -11.36 12.52
C PHE A 304 -10.15 -11.25 12.14
N HIS A 305 -11.01 -11.17 13.15
CA HIS A 305 -12.46 -11.08 12.99
C HIS A 305 -12.87 -9.85 12.17
N THR A 306 -12.24 -8.70 12.42
CA THR A 306 -12.45 -7.48 11.62
C THR A 306 -12.01 -7.66 10.19
N LEU A 307 -10.80 -8.15 9.94
CA LEU A 307 -10.28 -8.32 8.57
C LEU A 307 -11.10 -9.33 7.78
N LEU A 308 -11.50 -10.44 8.41
CA LEU A 308 -12.40 -11.42 7.81
C LEU A 308 -13.76 -10.79 7.49
N GLY A 309 -14.35 -10.05 8.42
CA GLY A 309 -15.64 -9.40 8.22
C GLY A 309 -15.64 -8.35 7.12
N GLN A 310 -14.62 -7.49 7.07
CA GLN A 310 -14.45 -6.52 5.99
C GLN A 310 -14.25 -7.22 4.65
N THR A 311 -13.47 -8.31 4.61
CA THR A 311 -13.29 -9.10 3.39
C THR A 311 -14.60 -9.73 2.94
N ALA A 312 -15.37 -10.30 3.88
CA ALA A 312 -16.64 -10.94 3.60
C ALA A 312 -17.70 -9.97 3.08
N LEU A 313 -17.74 -8.73 3.61
CA LEU A 313 -18.63 -7.67 3.13
C LEU A 313 -18.39 -7.30 1.66
N ASN A 314 -17.15 -7.44 1.19
CA ASN A 314 -16.77 -7.12 -0.17
C ASN A 314 -16.90 -8.31 -1.15
N ILE A 315 -17.21 -9.52 -0.66
CA ILE A 315 -17.38 -10.71 -1.48
C ILE A 315 -18.86 -11.04 -1.60
N GLN A 316 -19.36 -11.09 -2.84
CA GLN A 316 -20.76 -11.40 -3.10
C GLN A 316 -21.06 -12.91 -3.04
N GLN A 317 -22.21 -13.24 -2.46
CA GLN A 317 -22.92 -14.53 -2.53
C GLN A 317 -22.23 -15.71 -1.83
N PHE A 318 -21.88 -15.62 -0.54
CA PHE A 318 -21.56 -16.83 0.22
C PHE A 318 -22.80 -17.74 0.35
N ASP A 319 -22.57 -19.05 0.38
CA ASP A 319 -23.64 -20.01 0.67
C ASP A 319 -24.01 -19.98 2.17
N ASN A 320 -25.18 -20.53 2.50
CA ASN A 320 -25.69 -20.52 3.87
C ASN A 320 -24.75 -21.22 4.86
N THR A 321 -24.07 -22.29 4.41
CA THR A 321 -23.10 -23.04 5.22
C THR A 321 -21.89 -22.19 5.58
N THR A 322 -21.32 -21.46 4.62
CA THR A 322 -20.21 -20.54 4.87
C THR A 322 -20.64 -19.40 5.77
N ILE A 323 -21.84 -18.84 5.56
CA ILE A 323 -22.40 -17.77 6.41
C ILE A 323 -22.55 -18.23 7.87
N GLN A 324 -23.03 -19.46 8.10
CA GLN A 324 -23.12 -20.03 9.43
C GLN A 324 -21.74 -20.16 10.10
N LYS A 325 -20.72 -20.63 9.37
CA LYS A 325 -19.35 -20.71 9.89
C LYS A 325 -18.80 -19.32 10.23
N ILE A 326 -19.02 -18.32 9.36
CA ILE A 326 -18.64 -16.93 9.63
C ILE A 326 -19.27 -16.43 10.94
N PHE A 327 -20.53 -16.74 11.17
CA PHE A 327 -21.21 -16.33 12.40
C PHE A 327 -20.65 -17.02 13.65
N VAL A 328 -20.29 -18.31 13.59
CA VAL A 328 -19.61 -18.99 14.70
C VAL A 328 -18.26 -18.34 15.00
N ILE A 329 -17.49 -17.96 13.97
CA ILE A 329 -16.24 -17.22 14.14
C ILE A 329 -16.50 -15.87 14.83
N PHE A 330 -17.54 -15.13 14.43
CA PHE A 330 -17.87 -13.86 15.08
C PHE A 330 -18.41 -14.01 16.51
N GLU A 331 -19.07 -15.12 16.86
CA GLU A 331 -19.46 -15.42 18.23
C GLU A 331 -18.21 -15.46 19.15
N GLU A 332 -17.12 -16.07 18.68
CA GLU A 332 -15.82 -16.04 19.37
C GLU A 332 -15.27 -14.61 19.49
N GLY A 333 -15.27 -13.83 18.40
CA GLY A 333 -14.85 -12.43 18.41
C GLY A 333 -15.64 -11.58 19.41
N ILE A 334 -16.96 -11.79 19.52
CA ILE A 334 -17.80 -11.08 20.49
C ILE A 334 -17.40 -11.44 21.93
N LEU A 335 -17.10 -12.72 22.20
CA LEU A 335 -16.61 -13.13 23.52
C LEU A 335 -15.26 -12.49 23.86
N ASN A 336 -14.34 -12.44 22.90
CA ASN A 336 -13.02 -11.82 23.07
C ASN A 336 -13.13 -10.31 23.28
N TRP A 337 -14.04 -9.66 22.55
CA TRP A 337 -14.33 -8.23 22.72
C TRP A 337 -14.93 -7.93 24.10
N ILE A 338 -15.93 -8.68 24.55
CA ILE A 338 -16.53 -8.53 25.89
C ILE A 338 -15.49 -8.77 26.98
N GLN A 339 -14.65 -9.79 26.83
CA GLN A 339 -13.58 -10.06 27.80
C GLN A 339 -12.58 -8.91 27.86
N SER A 340 -12.22 -8.32 26.71
CA SER A 340 -11.34 -7.15 26.64
C SER A 340 -11.99 -5.90 27.26
N LEU A 341 -13.29 -5.71 27.07
CA LEU A 341 -14.06 -4.62 27.71
C LEU A 341 -14.04 -4.68 29.24
N VAL A 342 -14.05 -5.88 29.81
CA VAL A 342 -14.01 -6.09 31.26
C VAL A 342 -12.61 -5.93 31.83
N GLN A 343 -11.57 -6.29 31.07
CA GLN A 343 -10.19 -6.39 31.58
C GLN A 343 -9.30 -5.18 31.22
N MET A 344 -9.68 -4.36 30.23
CA MET A 344 -8.82 -3.29 29.71
C MET A 344 -9.37 -1.89 29.96
N SER A 345 -8.46 -0.90 29.96
CA SER A 345 -8.85 0.51 30.02
C SER A 345 -9.62 0.93 28.76
N HIS A 346 -10.58 1.85 28.86
CA HIS A 346 -11.41 2.30 27.72
C HIS A 346 -10.62 2.75 26.48
N LYS A 347 -9.35 3.15 26.65
CA LYS A 347 -8.46 3.59 25.57
C LYS A 347 -7.86 2.44 24.74
N GLN A 348 -7.99 1.20 25.19
CA GLN A 348 -7.40 0.01 24.56
C GLN A 348 -8.45 -0.90 23.89
N ILE A 349 -9.74 -0.52 23.93
CA ILE A 349 -10.79 -1.31 23.30
C ILE A 349 -10.72 -1.11 21.79
N TYR A 350 -10.57 -2.22 21.05
CA TYR A 350 -10.57 -2.24 19.59
C TYR A 350 -11.98 -1.93 19.06
N THR A 351 -12.18 -0.76 18.44
CA THR A 351 -13.51 -0.27 18.01
C THR A 351 -13.90 -0.69 16.59
N LEU A 352 -12.95 -1.24 15.83
CA LEU A 352 -13.17 -1.66 14.43
C LEU A 352 -13.98 -2.95 14.30
N PHE A 353 -13.89 -3.88 15.26
CA PHE A 353 -14.67 -5.12 15.24
C PHE A 353 -16.19 -4.89 15.37
N PRO A 354 -16.67 -4.21 16.43
CA PRO A 354 -18.09 -3.92 16.58
C PRO A 354 -18.69 -3.09 15.44
N SER A 355 -17.94 -2.15 14.84
CA SER A 355 -18.41 -1.42 13.65
C SER A 355 -18.54 -2.34 12.42
N THR A 356 -17.60 -3.26 12.22
CA THR A 356 -17.67 -4.26 11.15
C THR A 356 -18.88 -5.19 11.34
N LEU A 357 -19.17 -5.62 12.58
CA LEU A 357 -20.36 -6.44 12.88
C LEU A 357 -21.67 -5.73 12.51
N LEU A 358 -21.81 -4.44 12.84
CA LEU A 358 -23.00 -3.66 12.48
C LEU A 358 -23.19 -3.57 10.96
N GLN A 359 -22.09 -3.47 10.20
CA GLN A 359 -22.14 -3.49 8.74
C GLN A 359 -22.60 -4.85 8.21
N ILE A 360 -22.16 -5.95 8.83
CA ILE A 360 -22.62 -7.30 8.48
C ILE A 360 -24.10 -7.49 8.79
N TYR A 361 -24.58 -6.94 9.90
CA TYR A 361 -26.00 -7.04 10.28
C TYR A 361 -26.95 -6.25 9.38
N SER A 362 -26.46 -5.18 8.77
CA SER A 362 -27.20 -4.39 7.78
C SER A 362 -27.09 -4.95 6.35
N ASN A 363 -26.22 -5.93 6.10
CA ASN A 363 -26.01 -6.50 4.78
C ASN A 363 -27.07 -7.58 4.44
N GLN A 364 -27.72 -7.43 3.28
CA GLN A 364 -28.80 -8.30 2.80
C GLN A 364 -28.40 -9.78 2.71
N GLN A 365 -27.15 -10.08 2.39
CA GLN A 365 -26.66 -11.46 2.24
C GLN A 365 -26.76 -12.27 3.54
N PHE A 366 -26.69 -11.61 4.69
CA PHE A 366 -26.61 -12.27 5.99
C PHE A 366 -27.97 -12.38 6.71
N GLN A 367 -29.04 -11.77 6.16
CA GLN A 367 -30.34 -11.62 6.84
C GLN A 367 -30.98 -12.94 7.27
N LEU A 368 -30.85 -14.01 6.48
CA LEU A 368 -31.50 -15.30 6.75
C LEU A 368 -30.98 -15.99 8.01
N GLN A 369 -29.68 -15.86 8.29
CA GLN A 369 -29.01 -16.48 9.44
C GLN A 369 -28.83 -15.50 10.62
N LEU A 370 -29.15 -14.22 10.40
CA LEU A 370 -29.01 -13.15 11.39
C LEU A 370 -29.83 -13.42 12.66
N LYS A 371 -31.07 -13.88 12.51
CA LYS A 371 -32.00 -14.06 13.63
C LYS A 371 -31.52 -15.13 14.61
N SER A 372 -31.02 -16.25 14.11
CA SER A 372 -30.45 -17.33 14.96
C SER A 372 -29.16 -16.87 15.64
N HIS A 373 -28.29 -16.17 14.91
CA HIS A 373 -27.04 -15.66 15.47
C HIS A 373 -27.27 -14.62 16.57
N LYS A 374 -28.20 -13.67 16.38
CA LYS A 374 -28.56 -12.69 17.44
C LYS A 374 -29.05 -13.39 18.71
N SER A 375 -29.87 -14.43 18.57
CA SER A 375 -30.35 -15.22 19.70
C SER A 375 -29.23 -15.95 20.44
N ASN A 376 -28.26 -16.52 19.70
CA ASN A 376 -27.10 -17.20 20.27
C ASN A 376 -26.22 -16.22 21.06
N ILE A 377 -25.86 -15.09 20.45
CA ILE A 377 -25.04 -14.05 21.10
C ILE A 377 -25.71 -13.57 22.38
N PHE A 378 -27.03 -13.32 22.34
CA PHE A 378 -27.77 -12.90 23.52
C PHE A 378 -27.65 -13.93 24.65
N SER A 379 -27.86 -15.22 24.34
CA SER A 379 -27.69 -16.30 25.32
C SER A 379 -26.26 -16.37 25.86
N MET A 380 -25.24 -16.17 25.02
CA MET A 380 -23.84 -16.19 25.41
C MET A 380 -23.48 -15.04 26.36
N ILE A 381 -23.97 -13.83 26.04
CA ILE A 381 -23.81 -12.63 26.87
C ILE A 381 -24.46 -12.84 28.24
N CYS A 382 -25.71 -13.33 28.28
CA CYS A 382 -26.39 -13.66 29.52
C CYS A 382 -25.60 -14.68 30.36
N ASN A 383 -25.17 -15.79 29.76
CA ASN A 383 -24.42 -16.83 30.46
C ASN A 383 -23.10 -16.29 31.04
N LYS A 384 -22.37 -15.44 30.29
CA LYS A 384 -21.08 -14.89 30.73
C LYS A 384 -21.23 -13.82 31.81
N MET A 385 -22.39 -13.17 31.89
CA MET A 385 -22.78 -12.27 32.99
C MET A 385 -23.43 -13.01 34.18
N GLY A 386 -23.51 -14.35 34.17
CA GLY A 386 -24.14 -15.14 35.23
C GLY A 386 -25.67 -15.03 35.28
N MET A 387 -26.29 -14.62 34.18
CA MET A 387 -27.75 -14.44 34.04
C MET A 387 -28.36 -15.60 33.25
N THR A 388 -29.57 -16.03 33.61
CA THR A 388 -30.26 -17.11 32.89
C THR A 388 -31.02 -16.58 31.67
N ALA A 389 -30.70 -17.07 30.47
CA ALA A 389 -31.25 -16.61 29.20
C ALA A 389 -32.78 -16.79 29.01
N ASN A 390 -33.46 -17.50 29.92
CA ASN A 390 -34.85 -17.93 29.75
C ASN A 390 -35.92 -17.04 30.43
N ASN A 391 -35.55 -15.93 31.07
CA ASN A 391 -36.51 -15.07 31.76
C ASN A 391 -36.69 -13.71 31.08
N LYS A 392 -37.92 -13.36 30.69
CA LYS A 392 -38.30 -12.01 30.24
C LYS A 392 -37.88 -10.91 31.23
N SER A 393 -37.74 -11.24 32.51
CA SER A 393 -37.25 -10.33 33.55
C SER A 393 -35.74 -10.04 33.47
N ASP A 394 -34.93 -10.96 32.94
CA ASP A 394 -33.48 -10.79 32.83
C ASP A 394 -33.11 -10.00 31.57
N GLN A 395 -33.91 -10.12 30.51
CA GLN A 395 -33.95 -9.13 29.41
C GLN A 395 -34.17 -7.72 30.00
N GLN A 396 -35.19 -7.54 30.84
CA GLN A 396 -35.51 -6.27 31.52
C GLN A 396 -34.39 -5.73 32.42
N LYS A 397 -33.53 -6.57 33.01
CA LYS A 397 -32.36 -6.13 33.77
C LYS A 397 -31.23 -5.62 32.88
N ILE A 398 -30.98 -6.24 31.72
CA ILE A 398 -30.07 -5.68 30.72
C ILE A 398 -30.63 -4.34 30.21
N TYR A 399 -31.94 -4.24 29.97
CA TYR A 399 -32.62 -2.97 29.63
C TYR A 399 -32.41 -1.87 30.69
N GLN A 400 -32.46 -2.22 31.98
CA GLN A 400 -32.27 -1.25 33.08
C GLN A 400 -30.83 -0.74 33.19
N ASN A 401 -29.84 -1.54 32.76
CA ASN A 401 -28.43 -1.19 32.81
C ASN A 401 -27.87 -0.72 31.45
N ILE A 402 -28.69 -0.63 30.39
CA ILE A 402 -28.25 -0.12 29.07
C ILE A 402 -27.68 1.29 29.20
N ASP A 403 -28.23 2.13 30.07
CA ASP A 403 -27.73 3.50 30.27
C ASP A 403 -26.38 3.53 30.99
N GLU A 404 -26.13 2.61 31.92
CA GLU A 404 -24.80 2.42 32.53
C GLU A 404 -23.80 1.84 31.51
N ILE A 405 -24.24 0.93 30.63
CA ILE A 405 -23.45 0.38 29.53
C ILE A 405 -23.15 1.46 28.47
N LYS A 406 -24.10 2.38 28.19
CA LYS A 406 -23.90 3.55 27.31
C LYS A 406 -22.79 4.46 27.83
N CYS A 407 -22.71 4.63 29.14
CA CYS A 407 -21.63 5.40 29.78
C CYS A 407 -20.25 4.73 29.64
N ILE A 408 -20.20 3.39 29.57
CA ILE A 408 -18.96 2.59 29.47
C ILE A 408 -18.51 2.43 28.01
N SER A 409 -19.44 2.14 27.09
CA SER A 409 -19.18 2.00 25.66
C SER A 409 -20.47 2.26 24.87
N PRO A 410 -20.62 3.45 24.26
CA PRO A 410 -21.76 3.77 23.40
C PRO A 410 -21.93 2.76 22.25
N LEU A 411 -20.82 2.17 21.80
CA LEU A 411 -20.78 1.20 20.71
C LEU A 411 -21.31 -0.19 21.14
N LEU A 412 -21.05 -0.60 22.38
CA LEU A 412 -21.63 -1.82 22.96
C LEU A 412 -23.12 -1.66 23.18
N ALA A 413 -23.55 -0.50 23.66
CA ALA A 413 -24.98 -0.19 23.78
C ALA A 413 -25.68 -0.23 22.41
N GLN A 414 -25.10 0.39 21.38
CA GLN A 414 -25.64 0.35 20.02
C GLN A 414 -25.68 -1.09 19.45
N PHE A 415 -24.67 -1.90 19.73
CA PHE A 415 -24.65 -3.31 19.35
C PHE A 415 -25.75 -4.11 20.05
N LEU A 416 -25.90 -3.95 21.38
CA LEU A 416 -26.97 -4.58 22.15
C LEU A 416 -28.36 -4.12 21.70
N GLU A 417 -28.54 -2.84 21.38
CA GLU A 417 -29.77 -2.28 20.81
C GLU A 417 -30.10 -2.89 19.43
N GLN A 418 -29.10 -3.28 18.64
CA GLN A 418 -29.31 -3.99 17.38
C GLN A 418 -29.52 -5.50 17.54
N LEU A 419 -29.11 -6.11 18.65
CA LEU A 419 -29.41 -7.52 18.94
C LEU A 419 -30.87 -7.73 19.36
N MET A 420 -31.51 -6.68 19.89
CA MET A 420 -32.94 -6.57 20.14
C MET A 420 -33.73 -6.50 18.83
#